data_AF-A0A374P3V4-F1
#
_entry.id   AF-A0A374P3V4-F1
#
_cell.length_a   1.000
_cell.length_b   1.000
_cell.length_c   1.000
_cell.angle_alpha   90.00
_cell.angle_beta   90.00
_cell.angle_gamma   90.00
#
_symmetry.space_group_name_H-M   'P 1'
#
loop_
_entity.id
_entity.type
_entity.pdbx_description
1 polymer ?
#
loop_
_entity_poly.entity_id
_entity_poly.type
_entity_poly.pdbx_seq_one_letter_code
_entity_poly.pdbx_strand_id
1 'polypeptide(L)'
;MNKNKKSRRLLRFLPGIVLLTVLAAGVSVTAARYVSRKEQSGIIAPQEFYFTSDLLKEEAEDVKYYIDPDRANFTVQLFNYADAQRITQTEIPYEIEVTNGSASPESGKLSAGSQTTAEITVTPVKNDQVTTVTVKSMSPYEKTLKAVFEKGLGNQYTVEDHEGNAAAVLTMICADSSRDIKIQILSDQITVNQADDRVKLNGSEFIYTSPGLGVYSLILLKSDTSLNLTAGGQFADSITIGGISE
;
A
#
# COMPACT_ATOMS: atom_id res chain seq x y z
N MET A 1 -19.76 56.60 33.74
CA MET A 1 -19.22 57.85 33.14
C MET A 1 -17.96 57.43 32.40
N ASN A 2 -17.78 57.49 31.07
CA ASN A 2 -18.45 58.17 29.97
C ASN A 2 -18.25 57.32 28.67
N LYS A 3 -19.11 57.55 27.68
CA LYS A 3 -19.47 56.69 26.54
C LYS A 3 -18.64 56.94 25.26
N ASN A 4 -18.75 55.99 24.32
CA ASN A 4 -18.75 56.15 22.84
C ASN A 4 -17.40 56.41 22.13
N LYS A 5 -17.10 55.84 20.94
CA LYS A 5 -17.97 55.77 19.74
C LYS A 5 -17.49 54.72 18.71
N LYS A 6 -18.44 54.04 18.07
CA LYS A 6 -18.31 53.09 16.93
C LYS A 6 -18.09 53.78 15.57
N SER A 7 -17.69 52.96 14.59
CA SER A 7 -18.01 52.98 13.12
C SER A 7 -17.00 53.71 12.22
N ARG A 8 -16.66 53.28 10.98
CA ARG A 8 -17.34 52.51 9.92
C ARG A 8 -16.34 51.78 8.99
N ARG A 9 -16.87 50.77 8.28
CA ARG A 9 -16.31 50.03 7.13
C ARG A 9 -15.70 50.94 6.05
N LEU A 10 -14.63 50.47 5.41
CA LEU A 10 -14.43 50.64 3.96
C LEU A 10 -13.48 49.57 3.40
N LEU A 11 -14.10 48.61 2.72
CA LEU A 11 -13.53 47.68 1.77
C LEU A 11 -13.11 48.47 0.52
N ARG A 12 -11.86 48.32 0.03
CA ARG A 12 -11.52 48.52 -1.38
C ARG A 12 -10.25 47.74 -1.76
N PHE A 13 -10.46 46.86 -2.73
CA PHE A 13 -9.54 45.98 -3.45
C PHE A 13 -8.44 46.74 -4.19
N LEU A 14 -7.23 46.15 -4.33
CA LEU A 14 -6.61 45.68 -5.60
C LEU A 14 -5.21 45.04 -5.33
N PRO A 15 -4.58 44.32 -6.29
CA PRO A 15 -4.33 42.87 -6.24
C PRO A 15 -2.84 42.50 -6.05
N GLY A 16 -2.55 41.29 -5.60
CA GLY A 16 -1.18 40.83 -5.41
C GLY A 16 -1.03 39.32 -5.51
N ILE A 17 -0.69 38.86 -6.72
CA ILE A 17 0.18 37.73 -7.05
C ILE A 17 -0.15 36.39 -6.37
N VAL A 18 -0.72 35.51 -7.20
CA VAL A 18 -0.71 34.06 -7.05
C VAL A 18 0.74 33.58 -6.91
N LEU A 19 1.06 32.90 -5.81
CA LEU A 19 2.14 31.92 -5.80
C LEU A 19 1.69 30.68 -5.01
N LEU A 20 1.26 29.67 -5.76
CA LEU A 20 1.17 28.29 -5.28
C LEU A 20 2.55 27.89 -4.74
N THR A 21 2.61 27.52 -3.46
CA THR A 21 3.66 26.63 -2.98
C THR A 21 2.98 25.38 -2.43
N VAL A 22 2.91 24.38 -3.31
CA VAL A 22 2.64 23.00 -2.95
C VAL A 22 3.83 22.56 -2.10
N LEU A 23 3.66 22.49 -0.78
CA LEU A 23 4.62 21.78 0.06
C LEU A 23 4.48 20.29 -0.28
N ALA A 24 5.44 19.78 -1.04
CA ALA A 24 5.63 18.36 -1.24
C ALA A 24 5.84 17.72 0.15
N ALA A 25 4.92 16.84 0.55
CA ALA A 25 5.18 15.85 1.58
C ALA A 25 6.21 14.86 1.01
N GLY A 26 7.48 15.24 1.11
CA GLY A 26 8.59 14.34 0.79
C GLY A 26 8.56 13.17 1.76
N VAL A 27 8.46 11.97 1.21
CA VAL A 27 8.80 10.74 1.94
C VAL A 27 10.23 10.90 2.41
N SER A 28 10.42 11.12 3.72
CA SER A 28 11.74 11.24 4.31
C SER A 28 12.41 9.87 4.31
N VAL A 29 13.13 9.55 3.23
CA VAL A 29 14.08 8.43 3.23
C VAL A 29 15.31 8.92 3.99
N THR A 30 15.41 8.56 5.27
CA THR A 30 16.57 8.84 6.10
C THR A 30 17.77 8.04 5.60
N ALA A 31 18.71 8.69 4.91
CA ALA A 31 20.02 8.11 4.65
C ALA A 31 20.84 8.13 5.95
N ALA A 32 21.05 6.97 6.56
CA ALA A 32 21.89 6.85 7.75
C ALA A 32 23.38 6.97 7.39
N ARG A 33 24.09 7.90 8.04
CA ARG A 33 25.55 8.09 7.90
C ARG A 33 26.26 7.12 8.84
N TYR A 34 26.86 6.05 8.30
CA TYR A 34 27.63 5.10 9.09
C TYR A 34 29.14 5.38 8.96
N VAL A 35 29.80 5.65 10.09
CA VAL A 35 31.26 5.82 10.17
C VAL A 35 31.89 4.45 10.39
N SER A 36 32.74 4.01 9.46
CA SER A 36 33.55 2.80 9.65
C SER A 36 34.66 3.06 10.66
N ARG A 37 34.69 2.30 11.78
CA ARG A 37 35.87 2.25 12.65
C ARG A 37 36.90 1.32 12.01
N LYS A 38 37.86 1.91 11.29
CA LYS A 38 39.22 1.38 11.21
C LYS A 38 40.17 2.46 11.66
N GLU A 39 40.85 2.19 12.77
CA GLU A 39 41.88 3.07 13.31
C GLU A 39 43.03 3.20 12.32
N GLN A 40 43.03 4.29 11.54
CA GLN A 40 44.25 4.96 11.09
C GLN A 40 43.88 6.37 10.61
N SER A 41 44.53 7.35 11.23
CA SER A 41 44.31 8.78 11.06
C SER A 41 44.28 9.21 9.59
N GLY A 42 43.08 9.45 9.09
CA GLY A 42 42.78 10.12 7.85
C GLY A 42 41.31 10.49 7.91
N ILE A 43 40.97 11.75 7.64
CA ILE A 43 39.58 12.21 7.58
C ILE A 43 38.97 11.57 6.32
N ILE A 44 38.53 10.31 6.45
CA ILE A 44 37.75 9.64 5.42
C ILE A 44 36.34 10.20 5.58
N ALA A 45 35.93 11.05 4.64
CA ALA A 45 34.54 11.48 4.55
C ALA A 45 33.65 10.22 4.45
N PRO A 46 32.55 10.14 5.21
CA PRO A 46 31.64 9.01 5.11
C PRO A 46 31.13 8.90 3.67
N GLN A 47 31.48 7.81 2.99
CA GLN A 47 31.01 7.54 1.65
C GLN A 47 29.52 7.23 1.72
N GLU A 48 28.72 7.93 0.92
CA GLU A 48 27.29 7.67 0.86
C GLU A 48 27.06 6.25 0.32
N PHE A 49 26.32 5.46 1.11
CA PHE A 49 26.03 4.06 0.83
C PHE A 49 24.52 3.88 0.68
N TYR A 50 24.11 3.65 -0.56
CA TYR A 50 22.75 3.40 -0.97
C TYR A 50 22.58 1.93 -1.33
N PHE A 51 21.92 1.21 -0.44
CA PHE A 51 21.42 -0.14 -0.67
C PHE A 51 19.93 -0.09 -0.30
N THR A 52 19.09 -0.06 -1.32
CA THR A 52 17.64 0.22 -1.20
C THR A 52 16.83 -0.81 -1.99
N SER A 53 15.53 -0.86 -1.74
CA SER A 53 14.60 -1.76 -2.42
C SER A 53 13.22 -1.12 -2.59
N ASP A 54 12.48 -1.62 -3.58
CA ASP A 54 11.08 -1.27 -3.82
C ASP A 54 10.15 -1.82 -2.73
N LEU A 55 10.43 -3.04 -2.25
CA LEU A 55 9.59 -3.78 -1.31
C LEU A 55 10.28 -4.07 0.03
N LEU A 56 11.61 -4.04 0.13
CA LEU A 56 12.32 -4.34 1.38
C LEU A 56 12.73 -3.05 2.11
N LYS A 57 12.61 -3.06 3.45
CA LYS A 57 12.98 -1.94 4.32
C LYS A 57 13.97 -2.35 5.40
N GLU A 58 14.53 -1.40 6.14
CA GLU A 58 15.42 -1.75 7.26
C GLU A 58 14.64 -2.58 8.29
N GLU A 59 15.32 -3.52 8.96
CA GLU A 59 14.64 -4.49 9.85
C GLU A 59 13.80 -3.81 10.95
N ALA A 60 14.20 -2.62 11.40
CA ALA A 60 13.47 -1.84 12.39
C ALA A 60 12.10 -1.30 11.90
N GLU A 61 11.85 -1.30 10.59
CA GLU A 61 10.60 -0.82 9.99
C GLU A 61 9.49 -1.89 9.95
N ASP A 62 9.82 -3.17 10.16
CA ASP A 62 8.88 -4.31 10.26
C ASP A 62 7.75 -4.32 9.21
N VAL A 63 8.11 -4.15 7.93
CA VAL A 63 7.13 -4.04 6.85
C VAL A 63 6.52 -5.38 6.44
N LYS A 64 5.22 -5.33 6.15
CA LYS A 64 4.42 -6.48 5.70
C LYS A 64 3.64 -6.15 4.44
N TYR A 65 3.55 -7.11 3.54
CA TYR A 65 2.81 -7.01 2.28
C TYR A 65 1.93 -8.22 2.07
N TYR A 66 0.81 -8.03 1.35
CA TYR A 66 -0.06 -9.11 0.93
C TYR A 66 0.24 -9.52 -0.51
N ILE A 67 0.41 -10.82 -0.73
CA ILE A 67 0.60 -11.42 -2.06
C ILE A 67 -0.56 -12.35 -2.37
N ASP A 68 -0.98 -12.33 -3.64
CA ASP A 68 -2.02 -13.21 -4.15
C ASP A 68 -1.65 -14.69 -3.87
N PRO A 69 -2.52 -15.46 -3.19
CA PRO A 69 -2.24 -16.84 -2.80
C PRO A 69 -2.02 -17.79 -3.98
N ASP A 70 -2.57 -17.47 -5.15
CA ASP A 70 -2.45 -18.27 -6.38
C ASP A 70 -1.28 -17.82 -7.26
N ARG A 71 -0.63 -16.69 -6.92
CA ARG A 71 0.53 -16.20 -7.65
C ARG A 71 1.76 -17.06 -7.36
N ALA A 72 2.29 -17.69 -8.41
CA ALA A 72 3.43 -18.60 -8.29
C ALA A 72 4.74 -17.92 -7.85
N ASN A 73 4.94 -16.64 -8.20
CA ASN A 73 6.14 -15.87 -7.86
C ASN A 73 5.87 -14.37 -7.85
N PHE A 74 6.72 -13.61 -7.18
CA PHE A 74 6.75 -12.14 -7.25
C PHE A 74 8.20 -11.65 -7.38
N THR A 75 8.37 -10.40 -7.76
CA THR A 75 9.69 -9.79 -7.99
C THR A 75 9.97 -8.74 -6.93
N VAL A 76 11.20 -8.72 -6.42
CA VAL A 76 11.76 -7.67 -5.58
C VAL A 76 12.92 -7.03 -6.34
N GLN A 77 13.01 -5.71 -6.31
CA GLN A 77 14.12 -4.97 -6.91
C GLN A 77 15.05 -4.40 -5.84
N LEU A 78 16.36 -4.51 -6.09
CA LEU A 78 17.40 -3.89 -5.28
C LEU A 78 18.10 -2.80 -6.10
N PHE A 79 18.47 -1.71 -5.44
CA PHE A 79 19.13 -0.57 -6.08
C PHE A 79 20.38 -0.15 -5.33
N ASN A 80 21.35 0.37 -6.08
CA ASN A 80 22.53 1.03 -5.51
C ASN A 80 22.36 2.55 -5.39
N TYR A 81 21.13 3.05 -5.48
CA TYR A 81 20.82 4.48 -5.52
C TYR A 81 19.55 4.83 -4.75
N ALA A 82 19.47 6.07 -4.29
CA ALA A 82 18.23 6.67 -3.80
C ALA A 82 17.53 7.51 -4.87
N ASP A 83 18.31 8.14 -5.76
CA ASP A 83 17.85 8.86 -6.95
C ASP A 83 19.00 9.04 -7.96
N ALA A 84 18.79 9.85 -9.00
CA ALA A 84 19.77 10.08 -10.08
C ALA A 84 21.10 10.72 -9.63
N GLN A 85 21.15 11.37 -8.47
CA GLN A 85 22.35 12.03 -7.95
C GLN A 85 22.99 11.28 -6.78
N ARG A 86 22.23 10.40 -6.12
CA ARG A 86 22.62 9.65 -4.93
C ARG A 86 22.85 8.19 -5.27
N ILE A 87 24.07 7.88 -5.72
CA ILE A 87 24.48 6.55 -6.22
C ILE A 87 25.73 6.08 -5.46
N THR A 88 25.74 4.82 -5.03
CA THR A 88 26.90 4.19 -4.38
C THR A 88 28.06 4.05 -5.36
N GLN A 89 29.22 4.56 -4.97
CA GLN A 89 30.43 4.58 -5.82
C GLN A 89 31.29 3.32 -5.68
N THR A 90 30.80 2.31 -4.97
CA THR A 90 31.47 1.02 -4.75
C THR A 90 30.51 -0.12 -5.11
N GLU A 91 31.06 -1.24 -5.56
CA GLU A 91 30.28 -2.44 -5.82
C GLU A 91 29.66 -2.94 -4.50
N ILE A 92 28.41 -3.39 -4.56
CA ILE A 92 27.67 -3.91 -3.41
C ILE A 92 27.36 -5.39 -3.66
N PRO A 93 28.20 -6.33 -3.18
CA PRO A 93 27.82 -7.74 -3.10
C PRO A 93 26.73 -7.92 -2.04
N TYR A 94 25.76 -8.78 -2.34
CA TYR A 94 24.64 -9.10 -1.46
C TYR A 94 24.26 -10.57 -1.50
N GLU A 95 23.67 -11.05 -0.41
CA GLU A 95 23.10 -12.39 -0.25
C GLU A 95 21.61 -12.29 0.06
N ILE A 96 20.84 -13.28 -0.39
CA ILE A 96 19.38 -13.33 -0.27
C ILE A 96 19.02 -14.59 0.51
N GLU A 97 18.23 -14.42 1.56
CA GLU A 97 17.64 -15.49 2.34
C GLU A 97 16.12 -15.39 2.24
N VAL A 98 15.46 -16.50 1.89
CA VAL A 98 14.00 -16.59 1.86
C VAL A 98 13.56 -17.69 2.82
N THR A 99 12.82 -17.31 3.86
CA THR A 99 12.13 -18.26 4.73
C THR A 99 10.79 -18.62 4.12
N ASN A 100 10.43 -19.91 4.08
CA ASN A 100 9.21 -20.45 3.47
C ASN A 100 9.07 -20.12 1.98
N GLY A 101 10.18 -20.17 1.25
CA GLY A 101 10.26 -19.92 -0.19
C GLY A 101 11.67 -20.12 -0.72
N SER A 102 11.90 -19.68 -1.95
CA SER A 102 13.21 -19.63 -2.59
C SER A 102 13.38 -18.35 -3.39
N ALA A 103 14.63 -17.91 -3.59
CA ALA A 103 14.97 -16.79 -4.46
C ALA A 103 15.77 -17.26 -5.69
N SER A 104 15.62 -16.53 -6.80
CA SER A 104 16.48 -16.65 -7.97
C SER A 104 16.84 -15.24 -8.48
N PRO A 105 18.13 -14.85 -8.44
CA PRO A 105 19.26 -15.57 -7.85
C PRO A 105 19.24 -15.59 -6.31
N GLU A 106 20.12 -16.37 -5.66
CA GLU A 106 20.30 -16.40 -4.19
C GLU A 106 21.34 -15.38 -3.69
N SER A 107 22.13 -14.80 -4.60
CA SER A 107 23.10 -13.75 -4.30
C SER A 107 23.40 -12.94 -5.57
N GLY A 108 24.07 -11.81 -5.41
CA GLY A 108 24.45 -10.99 -6.57
C GLY A 108 25.31 -9.79 -6.20
N LYS A 109 25.42 -8.87 -7.17
CA LYS A 109 26.22 -7.66 -7.05
C LYS A 109 25.52 -6.50 -7.74
N LEU A 110 25.51 -5.34 -7.08
CA LEU A 110 25.16 -4.07 -7.72
C LEU A 110 26.45 -3.34 -8.10
N SER A 111 26.56 -2.94 -9.37
CA SER A 111 27.74 -2.26 -9.92
C SER A 111 27.99 -0.90 -9.27
N ALA A 112 29.25 -0.46 -9.27
CA ALA A 112 29.66 0.83 -8.74
C ALA A 112 29.40 1.98 -9.71
N GLY A 113 29.10 3.18 -9.19
CA GLY A 113 29.27 4.46 -9.92
C GLY A 113 28.23 4.78 -11.00
N SER A 114 27.28 3.88 -11.27
CA SER A 114 26.12 4.11 -12.13
C SER A 114 24.86 3.50 -11.50
N GLN A 115 23.68 4.03 -11.84
CA GLN A 115 22.42 3.44 -11.36
C GLN A 115 22.32 1.99 -11.83
N THR A 116 22.22 1.09 -10.88
CA THR A 116 22.09 -0.35 -11.12
C THR A 116 20.89 -0.88 -10.34
N THR A 117 20.10 -1.70 -11.02
CA THR A 117 18.98 -2.44 -10.47
C THR A 117 19.25 -3.93 -10.63
N ALA A 118 19.04 -4.69 -9.56
CA ALA A 118 18.98 -6.15 -9.63
C ALA A 118 17.55 -6.62 -9.36
N GLU A 119 17.10 -7.61 -10.11
CA GLU A 119 15.79 -8.24 -9.92
C GLU A 119 15.95 -9.59 -9.22
N ILE A 120 15.10 -9.84 -8.24
CA ILE A 120 15.04 -11.09 -7.49
C ILE A 120 13.65 -11.67 -7.68
N THR A 121 13.57 -12.86 -8.27
CA THR A 121 12.32 -13.62 -8.33
C THR A 121 12.18 -14.46 -7.08
N VAL A 122 11.13 -14.22 -6.31
CA VAL A 122 10.80 -14.96 -5.09
C VAL A 122 9.66 -15.92 -5.40
N THR A 123 9.86 -17.19 -5.06
CA THR A 123 8.86 -18.26 -5.18
C THR A 123 8.48 -18.73 -3.78
N PRO A 124 7.31 -18.32 -3.25
CA PRO A 124 6.77 -18.84 -2.00
C PRO A 124 6.57 -20.37 -2.04
N VAL A 125 6.74 -21.04 -0.90
CA VAL A 125 6.27 -22.42 -0.76
C VAL A 125 4.75 -22.44 -0.87
N LYS A 126 4.19 -23.33 -1.70
CA LYS A 126 2.76 -23.33 -2.06
C LYS A 126 1.81 -23.35 -0.87
N ASN A 127 2.12 -24.11 0.18
CA ASN A 127 1.22 -24.31 1.32
C ASN A 127 1.49 -23.37 2.51
N ASP A 128 2.59 -22.61 2.49
CA ASP A 128 2.88 -21.65 3.55
C ASP A 128 2.09 -20.35 3.35
N GLN A 129 1.54 -19.81 4.43
CA GLN A 129 0.80 -18.54 4.43
C GLN A 129 1.70 -17.31 4.50
N VAL A 130 2.98 -17.49 4.83
CA VAL A 130 3.91 -16.39 5.05
C VAL A 130 5.26 -16.74 4.46
N THR A 131 5.82 -15.84 3.67
CA THR A 131 7.19 -15.89 3.13
C THR A 131 7.94 -14.67 3.61
N THR A 132 9.14 -14.84 4.18
CA THR A 132 9.98 -13.71 4.60
C THR A 132 11.18 -13.60 3.67
N VAL A 133 11.45 -12.41 3.16
CA VAL A 133 12.62 -12.14 2.31
C VAL A 133 13.56 -11.23 3.07
N THR A 134 14.81 -11.66 3.21
CA THR A 134 15.89 -10.90 3.83
C THR A 134 17.03 -10.79 2.84
N VAL A 135 17.55 -9.58 2.64
CA VAL A 135 18.70 -9.32 1.79
C VAL A 135 19.74 -8.57 2.60
N LYS A 136 20.98 -9.07 2.58
CA LYS A 136 22.10 -8.47 3.31
C LYS A 136 23.20 -8.04 2.35
N SER A 137 23.66 -6.79 2.43
CA SER A 137 24.90 -6.37 1.77
C SER A 137 26.12 -6.84 2.57
N MET A 138 27.18 -7.27 1.89
CA MET A 138 28.40 -7.78 2.53
C MET A 138 29.51 -6.72 2.63
N SER A 139 29.56 -5.79 1.68
CA SER A 139 30.57 -4.74 1.62
C SER A 139 30.12 -3.55 0.77
N PRO A 140 30.72 -2.35 0.92
CA PRO A 140 31.67 -1.96 1.97
C PRO A 140 31.04 -1.84 3.37
N TYR A 141 29.72 -1.86 3.46
CA TYR A 141 28.97 -1.83 4.71
C TYR A 141 27.97 -2.99 4.74
N GLU A 142 27.76 -3.54 5.93
CA GLU A 142 26.66 -4.47 6.17
C GLU A 142 25.36 -3.69 6.37
N LYS A 143 24.35 -4.03 5.58
CA LYS A 143 22.99 -3.52 5.70
C LYS A 143 22.01 -4.63 5.39
N THR A 144 21.00 -4.77 6.24
CA THR A 144 19.93 -5.76 6.09
C THR A 144 18.64 -5.06 5.68
N LEU A 145 18.02 -5.54 4.60
CA LEU A 145 16.67 -5.17 4.18
C LEU A 145 15.77 -6.40 4.32
N LYS A 146 14.55 -6.19 4.82
CA LYS A 146 13.62 -7.26 5.17
C LYS A 146 12.18 -6.86 4.87
N ALA A 147 11.36 -7.85 4.51
CA ALA A 147 9.90 -7.74 4.50
C ALA A 147 9.25 -9.11 4.70
N VAL A 148 8.04 -9.10 5.24
CA VAL A 148 7.17 -10.27 5.35
C VAL A 148 6.09 -10.19 4.27
N PHE A 149 5.91 -11.26 3.51
CA PHE A 149 4.89 -11.41 2.49
C PHE A 149 3.88 -12.45 2.96
N GLU A 150 2.71 -12.00 3.36
CA GLU A 150 1.62 -12.85 3.77
C GLU A 150 0.76 -13.17 2.55
N LYS A 151 0.48 -14.45 2.33
CA LYS A 151 -0.62 -14.85 1.46
C LYS A 151 -1.89 -14.39 2.13
N GLY A 152 -2.50 -13.37 1.55
CA GLY A 152 -3.74 -12.79 1.99
C GLY A 152 -4.43 -12.24 0.77
N LEU A 153 -5.74 -12.45 0.68
CA LEU A 153 -6.49 -12.12 -0.52
C LEU A 153 -6.54 -10.60 -0.69
N GLY A 154 -6.20 -10.15 -1.90
CA GLY A 154 -6.24 -8.79 -2.41
C GLY A 154 -7.33 -7.89 -1.83
N ASN A 155 -8.42 -7.71 -2.59
CA ASN A 155 -9.39 -6.66 -2.28
C ASN A 155 -10.05 -6.87 -0.90
N GLN A 156 -10.40 -5.79 -0.21
CA GLN A 156 -11.04 -5.84 1.12
C GLN A 156 -12.39 -5.14 1.11
N TYR A 157 -13.34 -5.57 1.91
CA TYR A 157 -14.60 -4.87 2.06
C TYR A 157 -15.04 -4.72 3.51
N THR A 158 -15.85 -3.70 3.76
CA THR A 158 -16.58 -3.50 5.01
C THR A 158 -18.01 -3.09 4.67
N VAL A 159 -18.97 -3.53 5.47
CA VAL A 159 -20.35 -3.03 5.45
C VAL A 159 -20.58 -2.32 6.77
N GLU A 160 -20.87 -1.02 6.70
CA GLU A 160 -21.28 -0.23 7.85
C GLU A 160 -22.80 -0.15 7.90
N ASP A 161 -23.40 -0.64 8.99
CA ASP A 161 -24.85 -0.63 9.21
C ASP A 161 -25.19 -0.57 10.70
N HIS A 162 -26.46 -0.32 11.00
CA HIS A 162 -27.04 -0.43 12.33
C HIS A 162 -28.52 -0.82 12.19
N GLU A 163 -29.05 -1.52 13.19
CA GLU A 163 -30.50 -1.78 13.27
C GLU A 163 -31.29 -0.46 13.26
N GLY A 164 -32.40 -0.43 12.54
CA GLY A 164 -33.21 0.77 12.32
C GLY A 164 -32.78 1.61 11.12
N ASN A 165 -31.59 1.39 10.54
CA ASN A 165 -31.19 2.09 9.33
C ASN A 165 -31.92 1.53 8.09
N ALA A 166 -32.38 2.43 7.21
CA ALA A 166 -32.95 2.08 5.91
C ALA A 166 -31.90 1.73 4.84
N ALA A 167 -30.61 1.96 5.13
CA ALA A 167 -29.52 1.66 4.22
C ALA A 167 -28.23 1.33 4.98
N ALA A 168 -27.39 0.50 4.35
CA ALA A 168 -26.03 0.20 4.76
C ALA A 168 -25.03 0.67 3.68
N VAL A 169 -23.77 0.85 4.06
CA VAL A 169 -22.70 1.24 3.13
C VAL A 169 -21.70 0.11 2.98
N LEU A 170 -21.65 -0.50 1.80
CA LEU A 170 -20.58 -1.40 1.41
C LEU A 170 -19.40 -0.57 0.92
N THR A 171 -18.28 -0.58 1.62
CA THR A 171 -16.99 -0.04 1.17
C THR A 171 -16.11 -1.17 0.67
N MET A 172 -15.48 -0.98 -0.49
CA MET A 172 -14.57 -1.92 -1.14
C MET A 172 -13.24 -1.22 -1.37
N ILE A 173 -12.15 -1.83 -0.93
CA ILE A 173 -10.77 -1.46 -1.18
C ILE A 173 -10.27 -2.43 -2.24
N CYS A 174 -10.19 -1.98 -3.48
CA CYS A 174 -9.66 -2.75 -4.59
C CYS A 174 -8.14 -2.54 -4.67
N ALA A 175 -7.38 -3.61 -4.49
CA ALA A 175 -5.93 -3.69 -4.56
C ALA A 175 -5.43 -4.34 -5.87
N ASP A 176 -6.31 -4.48 -6.87
CA ASP A 176 -5.99 -5.01 -8.19
C ASP A 176 -6.52 -4.14 -9.37
N SER A 177 -6.23 -4.59 -10.61
CA SER A 177 -6.67 -3.93 -11.84
C SER A 177 -8.18 -4.06 -12.07
N SER A 178 -8.74 -3.18 -12.90
CA SER A 178 -10.17 -3.17 -13.25
C SER A 178 -10.72 -4.56 -13.59
N ARG A 179 -11.86 -4.89 -12.97
CA ARG A 179 -12.58 -6.16 -13.12
C ARG A 179 -14.02 -6.05 -12.64
N ASP A 180 -14.84 -7.03 -13.00
CA ASP A 180 -16.18 -7.18 -12.43
C ASP A 180 -16.11 -7.88 -11.07
N ILE A 181 -16.89 -7.39 -10.11
CA ILE A 181 -17.05 -7.92 -8.76
C ILE A 181 -18.51 -8.28 -8.56
N LYS A 182 -18.78 -9.53 -8.20
CA LYS A 182 -20.12 -10.04 -7.89
C LYS A 182 -20.53 -9.64 -6.47
N ILE A 183 -21.68 -9.00 -6.33
CA ILE A 183 -22.30 -8.68 -5.03
C ILE A 183 -23.49 -9.60 -4.83
N GLN A 184 -23.29 -10.66 -4.05
CA GLN A 184 -24.30 -11.63 -3.71
C GLN A 184 -25.03 -11.20 -2.43
N ILE A 185 -26.31 -10.92 -2.56
CA ILE A 185 -27.19 -10.57 -1.44
C ILE A 185 -27.97 -11.82 -1.04
N LEU A 186 -27.90 -12.21 0.24
CA LEU A 186 -28.56 -13.42 0.75
C LEU A 186 -30.01 -13.20 1.21
N SER A 187 -30.44 -11.95 1.43
CA SER A 187 -31.81 -11.60 1.80
C SER A 187 -32.51 -10.88 0.64
N ASP A 188 -33.71 -11.31 0.31
CA ASP A 188 -34.60 -10.64 -0.64
C ASP A 188 -35.08 -9.24 -0.17
N GLN A 189 -34.83 -8.90 1.09
CA GLN A 189 -35.15 -7.61 1.70
C GLN A 189 -34.05 -6.55 1.50
N ILE A 190 -32.96 -6.89 0.79
CA ILE A 190 -31.83 -6.01 0.53
C ILE A 190 -31.63 -5.88 -0.98
N THR A 191 -31.36 -4.66 -1.45
CA THR A 191 -31.01 -4.40 -2.86
C THR A 191 -29.84 -3.43 -2.96
N VAL A 192 -29.04 -3.55 -4.01
CA VAL A 192 -27.96 -2.57 -4.28
C VAL A 192 -28.56 -1.37 -5.01
N ASN A 193 -28.19 -0.16 -4.62
CA ASN A 193 -28.60 1.05 -5.32
C ASN A 193 -28.07 1.05 -6.76
N GLN A 194 -28.96 0.83 -7.73
CA GLN A 194 -28.65 0.77 -9.16
C GLN A 194 -28.52 2.15 -9.83
N ALA A 195 -28.61 3.25 -9.08
CA ALA A 195 -28.29 4.57 -9.61
C ALA A 195 -26.78 4.76 -9.86
N ASP A 196 -25.94 3.83 -9.42
CA ASP A 196 -24.52 3.78 -9.76
C ASP A 196 -24.32 3.03 -11.08
N ASP A 197 -23.86 3.73 -12.12
CA ASP A 197 -23.66 3.17 -13.47
C ASP A 197 -22.65 2.00 -13.52
N ARG A 198 -21.87 1.81 -12.44
CA ARG A 198 -20.95 0.67 -12.30
C ARG A 198 -21.66 -0.60 -11.86
N VAL A 199 -22.92 -0.51 -11.40
CA VAL A 199 -23.70 -1.65 -10.92
C VAL A 199 -24.70 -2.07 -12.00
N LYS A 200 -24.71 -3.36 -12.32
CA LYS A 200 -25.69 -3.98 -13.22
C LYS A 200 -26.33 -5.18 -12.55
N LEU A 201 -27.63 -5.35 -12.74
CA LEU A 201 -28.33 -6.57 -12.37
C LEU A 201 -28.20 -7.59 -13.51
N ASN A 202 -27.64 -8.76 -13.21
CA ASN A 202 -27.57 -9.89 -14.12
C ASN A 202 -28.33 -11.08 -13.51
N GLY A 203 -29.60 -11.25 -13.89
CA GLY A 203 -30.49 -12.22 -13.24
C GLY A 203 -30.79 -11.81 -11.79
N SER A 204 -30.36 -12.62 -10.82
CA SER A 204 -30.50 -12.36 -9.38
C SER A 204 -29.23 -11.79 -8.73
N GLU A 205 -28.17 -11.56 -9.50
CA GLU A 205 -26.87 -11.13 -8.99
C GLU A 205 -26.58 -9.68 -9.39
N PHE A 206 -26.04 -8.90 -8.46
CA PHE A 206 -25.52 -7.57 -8.77
C PHE A 206 -24.05 -7.68 -9.16
N ILE A 207 -23.67 -7.05 -10.26
CA ILE A 207 -22.29 -6.98 -10.74
C ILE A 207 -21.82 -5.54 -10.64
N TYR A 208 -20.73 -5.31 -9.92
CA TYR A 208 -20.05 -4.02 -9.83
C TYR A 208 -18.77 -4.05 -10.68
N THR A 209 -18.68 -3.19 -11.69
CA THR A 209 -17.47 -3.04 -12.49
C THR A 209 -16.50 -2.09 -11.77
N SER A 210 -15.46 -2.66 -11.16
CA SER A 210 -14.39 -1.90 -10.50
C SER A 210 -13.56 -1.13 -11.54
N PRO A 211 -13.35 0.18 -11.36
CA PRO A 211 -12.41 0.96 -12.17
C PRO A 211 -10.93 0.56 -11.98
N GLY A 212 -10.62 -0.31 -11.00
CA GLY A 212 -9.27 -0.77 -10.68
C GLY A 212 -8.87 -0.39 -9.25
N LEU A 213 -7.63 0.01 -9.05
CA LEU A 213 -7.10 0.35 -7.73
C LEU A 213 -7.86 1.52 -7.12
N GLY A 214 -8.39 1.35 -5.92
CA GLY A 214 -9.09 2.43 -5.23
C GLY A 214 -10.03 1.96 -4.13
N VAL A 215 -10.64 2.94 -3.47
CA VAL A 215 -11.70 2.72 -2.50
C VAL A 215 -13.02 3.16 -3.13
N TYR A 216 -14.01 2.29 -3.09
CA TYR A 216 -15.32 2.51 -3.67
C TYR A 216 -16.40 2.17 -2.66
N SER A 217 -17.57 2.77 -2.83
CA SER A 217 -18.71 2.51 -1.96
C SER A 217 -19.96 2.26 -2.77
N LEU A 218 -20.78 1.32 -2.31
CA LEU A 218 -22.13 1.08 -2.79
C LEU A 218 -23.11 1.23 -1.64
N ILE A 219 -24.29 1.76 -1.95
CA ILE A 219 -25.39 1.83 -0.99
C ILE A 219 -26.24 0.57 -1.13
N LEU A 220 -26.46 -0.10 0.00
CA LEU A 220 -27.38 -1.22 0.12
C LEU A 220 -28.67 -0.71 0.75
N LEU A 221 -29.79 -0.84 0.06
CA LEU A 221 -31.10 -0.40 0.53
C LEU A 221 -31.82 -1.56 1.21
N LYS A 222 -32.45 -1.29 2.36
CA LYS A 222 -33.14 -2.28 3.20
C LYS A 222 -34.64 -2.01 3.20
N SER A 223 -35.46 -3.00 2.85
CA SER A 223 -36.91 -2.94 3.08
C SER A 223 -37.29 -3.30 4.52
N ASP A 224 -36.42 -4.05 5.21
CA ASP A 224 -36.52 -4.39 6.61
C ASP A 224 -35.38 -3.74 7.40
N THR A 225 -35.74 -2.74 8.20
CA THR A 225 -34.77 -1.97 8.98
C THR A 225 -34.26 -2.73 10.20
N SER A 226 -34.88 -3.84 10.60
CA SER A 226 -34.42 -4.66 11.73
C SER A 226 -33.14 -5.45 11.44
N LEU A 227 -32.79 -5.62 10.16
CA LEU A 227 -31.55 -6.29 9.76
C LEU A 227 -30.32 -5.46 10.16
N ASN A 228 -29.25 -6.11 10.59
CA ASN A 228 -27.92 -5.50 10.69
C ASN A 228 -26.97 -6.20 9.72
N LEU A 229 -26.45 -5.43 8.77
CA LEU A 229 -25.56 -5.93 7.71
C LEU A 229 -24.08 -5.75 8.04
N THR A 230 -23.73 -5.31 9.24
CA THR A 230 -22.34 -5.04 9.64
C THR A 230 -21.47 -6.26 9.38
N ALA A 231 -20.51 -6.10 8.49
CA ALA A 231 -19.64 -7.17 8.06
C ALA A 231 -18.30 -6.60 7.58
N GLY A 232 -17.31 -7.46 7.42
CA GLY A 232 -16.07 -7.10 6.78
C GLY A 232 -15.25 -8.34 6.47
N GLY A 233 -14.38 -8.23 5.47
CA GLY A 233 -13.56 -9.36 5.06
C GLY A 233 -12.75 -9.04 3.82
N GLN A 234 -12.15 -10.09 3.29
CA GLN A 234 -11.40 -10.04 2.03
C GLN A 234 -12.28 -10.59 0.90
N PHE A 235 -12.00 -10.17 -0.34
CA PHE A 235 -12.67 -10.66 -1.53
C PHE A 235 -11.73 -10.69 -2.74
N ALA A 236 -11.97 -11.60 -3.67
CA ALA A 236 -11.29 -11.62 -4.97
C ALA A 236 -12.18 -10.93 -6.02
N ASP A 237 -13.22 -11.61 -6.46
CA ASP A 237 -14.18 -11.17 -7.46
C ASP A 237 -15.64 -11.32 -6.98
N SER A 238 -15.87 -11.67 -5.71
CA SER A 238 -17.21 -11.83 -5.15
C SER A 238 -17.27 -11.44 -3.68
N ILE A 239 -18.31 -10.68 -3.31
CA ILE A 239 -18.66 -10.29 -1.95
C ILE A 239 -20.05 -10.86 -1.65
N THR A 240 -20.19 -11.56 -0.53
CA THR A 240 -21.47 -12.10 -0.06
C THR A 240 -21.92 -11.35 1.18
N ILE A 241 -23.15 -10.83 1.17
CA ILE A 241 -23.74 -10.07 2.27
C ILE A 241 -24.98 -10.82 2.75
N GLY A 242 -24.92 -11.33 3.98
CA GLY A 242 -26.06 -11.84 4.72
C GLY A 242 -26.25 -11.02 5.97
N GLY A 243 -27.49 -10.61 6.26
CA GLY A 243 -27.80 -10.04 7.57
C GLY A 243 -27.59 -11.09 8.65
N ILE A 244 -26.97 -10.69 9.76
CA ILE A 244 -26.97 -11.52 10.96
C ILE A 244 -28.34 -11.30 11.60
N SER A 245 -29.20 -12.33 11.59
CA SER A 245 -30.38 -12.35 12.46
C SER A 245 -29.91 -12.80 13.84
N GLU A 246 -30.02 -11.95 14.86
CA GLU A 246 -30.15 -12.44 16.23
C GLU A 246 -31.57 -12.94 16.48
#